data_AF-A0A6P1NZL1-F1
#
_entry.id   AF-A0A6P1NZL1-F1
#
_cell.length_a   1.000
_cell.length_b   1.000
_cell.length_c   1.000
_cell.angle_alpha   90.00
_cell.angle_beta   90.00
_cell.angle_gamma   90.00
#
_symmetry.space_group_name_H-M   'P 1'
#
loop_
_entity.id
_entity.type
_entity.pdbx_description
1 polymer ?
#
loop_
_entity_poly.entity_id
_entity_poly.type
_entity_poly.pdbx_seq_one_letter_code
_entity_poly.pdbx_strand_id
1 'polypeptide(L)'
;MKTVLGTDQFAQQAIETNRLEAMALALAIHEFIIYTTQERQLTQEEALALKPLAKVCKRLTARASTEAMKPKPSPFKFNFKWDELLAVQLCISINTCNQVLQVILGKVQQKAINLNVASFKT
;
A
#
# COMPACT_ATOMS: atom_id res chain seq x y z
N MET A 1 0.30 -36.35 4.85
CA MET A 1 1.00 -35.54 3.83
C MET A 1 0.45 -34.13 3.90
N LYS A 2 1.28 -33.12 4.20
CA LYS A 2 0.89 -31.70 4.25
C LYS A 2 1.35 -31.02 2.96
N THR A 3 0.43 -30.74 2.05
CA THR A 3 0.63 -29.84 0.91
C THR A 3 0.05 -28.48 1.28
N VAL A 4 0.86 -27.65 1.95
CA VAL A 4 0.58 -26.21 2.14
C VAL A 4 1.85 -25.46 1.76
N LEU A 5 2.12 -25.36 0.47
CA LEU A 5 3.31 -24.68 -0.05
C LEU A 5 2.94 -24.02 -1.38
N GLY A 6 2.66 -22.72 -1.37
CA GLY A 6 2.57 -21.93 -2.60
C GLY A 6 1.96 -20.54 -2.45
N THR A 7 0.82 -20.42 -1.77
CA THR A 7 0.06 -19.15 -1.72
C THR A 7 0.63 -18.12 -0.74
N ASP A 8 1.23 -18.57 0.37
CA ASP A 8 1.79 -17.68 1.40
C ASP A 8 3.09 -16.95 0.97
N GLN A 9 3.88 -17.52 0.05
CA GLN A 9 5.19 -16.97 -0.30
C GLN A 9 5.11 -15.65 -1.09
N PHE A 10 4.08 -15.49 -1.94
CA PHE A 10 3.88 -14.26 -2.70
C PHE A 10 3.23 -13.15 -1.87
N ALA A 11 2.35 -13.51 -0.91
CA ALA A 11 1.73 -12.55 0.01
C ALA A 11 2.76 -11.86 0.91
N GLN A 12 3.80 -12.60 1.29
CA GLN A 12 4.82 -12.16 2.24
C GLN A 12 5.97 -11.37 1.63
N GLN A 13 6.10 -11.27 0.29
CA GLN A 13 7.18 -10.50 -0.32
C GLN A 13 7.02 -8.99 -0.05
N ALA A 14 8.02 -8.39 0.59
CA ALA A 14 8.03 -6.96 0.85
C ALA A 14 8.04 -6.16 -0.45
N ILE A 15 7.31 -5.05 -0.48
CA ILE A 15 7.53 -4.05 -1.52
C ILE A 15 8.80 -3.29 -1.13
N GLU A 16 9.79 -3.35 -2.01
CA GLU A 16 10.97 -2.49 -1.90
C GLU A 16 10.57 -1.07 -2.25
N THR A 17 10.63 -0.20 -1.25
CA THR A 17 10.31 1.20 -1.39
C THR A 17 11.44 2.06 -0.83
N ASN A 18 11.31 3.37 -0.93
CA ASN A 18 12.22 4.33 -0.32
C ASN A 18 11.42 5.34 0.50
N ARG A 19 12.12 6.21 1.25
CA ARG A 19 11.47 7.19 2.12
C ARG A 19 10.52 8.11 1.36
N LEU A 20 10.91 8.57 0.17
CA LEU A 20 10.12 9.51 -0.63
C LEU A 20 8.84 8.84 -1.15
N GLU A 21 8.96 7.63 -1.68
CA GLU A 21 7.82 6.80 -2.10
C GLU A 21 6.84 6.53 -0.95
N ALA A 22 7.34 6.15 0.22
CA ALA A 22 6.51 5.88 1.39
C ALA A 22 5.78 7.14 1.88
N MET A 23 6.45 8.30 1.88
CA MET A 23 5.84 9.57 2.24
C MET A 23 4.80 10.03 1.21
N ALA A 24 5.11 9.89 -0.08
CA ALA A 24 4.19 10.25 -1.16
C ALA A 24 2.88 9.43 -1.06
N LEU A 25 3.00 8.12 -0.83
CA LEU A 25 1.83 7.27 -0.63
C LEU A 25 1.07 7.62 0.66
N ALA A 26 1.76 7.88 1.76
CA ALA A 26 1.12 8.28 3.01
C ALA A 26 0.32 9.58 2.86
N LEU A 27 0.89 10.57 2.15
CA LEU A 27 0.23 11.85 1.89
C LEU A 27 -1.03 11.65 1.03
N ALA A 28 -0.93 10.89 -0.07
CA ALA A 28 -2.08 10.61 -0.92
C ALA A 28 -3.22 9.90 -0.17
N ILE A 29 -2.89 8.94 0.71
CA ILE A 29 -3.89 8.28 1.55
C ILE A 29 -4.51 9.27 2.55
N HIS A 30 -3.71 10.13 3.15
CA HIS A 30 -4.18 11.14 4.10
C HIS A 30 -5.14 12.13 3.43
N GLU A 31 -4.78 12.64 2.26
CA GLU A 31 -5.60 13.52 1.44
C GLU A 31 -6.93 12.85 1.06
N PHE A 32 -6.89 11.59 0.61
CA PHE A 32 -8.11 10.83 0.32
C PHE A 32 -9.03 10.74 1.54
N ILE A 33 -8.49 10.38 2.71
CA ILE A 33 -9.30 10.25 3.94
C ILE A 33 -9.91 11.59 4.34
N ILE A 34 -9.16 12.69 4.29
CA ILE A 34 -9.70 14.02 4.63
C ILE A 34 -10.77 14.45 3.62
N TYR A 35 -10.45 14.37 2.33
CA TYR A 35 -11.32 14.86 1.26
C TYR A 35 -12.66 14.12 1.23
N THR A 36 -12.63 12.82 1.48
CA THR A 36 -13.83 11.97 1.53
C THR A 36 -14.67 12.19 2.79
N THR A 37 -14.08 12.67 3.88
CA THR A 37 -14.85 13.07 5.06
C THR A 37 -15.54 14.43 4.93
N GLN A 38 -15.12 15.27 3.98
CA GLN A 38 -15.56 16.67 3.89
C GLN A 38 -16.45 16.97 2.68
N GLU A 39 -16.17 16.39 1.51
CA GLU A 39 -16.73 16.90 0.25
C GLU A 39 -17.32 15.84 -0.69
N ARG A 40 -17.01 14.54 -0.47
CA ARG A 40 -17.36 13.47 -1.41
C ARG A 40 -18.11 12.32 -0.73
N GLN A 41 -19.19 11.86 -1.36
CA GLN A 41 -19.82 10.58 -0.99
C GLN A 41 -18.95 9.40 -1.42
N LEU A 42 -18.62 8.54 -0.46
CA LEU A 42 -17.87 7.31 -0.67
C LEU A 42 -18.77 6.21 -1.23
N THR A 43 -18.23 5.37 -2.11
CA THR A 43 -18.88 4.08 -2.39
C THR A 43 -18.81 3.18 -1.16
N GLN A 44 -19.66 2.16 -1.09
CA GLN A 44 -19.63 1.18 0.00
C GLN A 44 -18.25 0.51 0.13
N GLU A 45 -17.62 0.21 -1.00
CA GLU A 45 -16.30 -0.42 -1.05
C GLU A 45 -15.22 0.52 -0.51
N GLU A 46 -15.25 1.80 -0.90
CA GLU A 46 -14.31 2.81 -0.38
C GLU A 46 -14.50 3.04 1.12
N ALA A 47 -15.74 3.04 1.60
CA ALA A 47 -16.04 3.17 3.03
C ALA A 47 -15.45 2.00 3.86
N LEU A 48 -15.54 0.77 3.34
CA LEU A 48 -14.92 -0.41 3.96
C LEU A 48 -13.38 -0.35 3.91
N ALA A 49 -12.81 0.28 2.88
CA ALA A 49 -11.38 0.46 2.70
C ALA A 49 -10.74 1.52 3.61
N LEU A 50 -11.53 2.42 4.22
CA LEU A 50 -11.02 3.49 5.10
C LEU A 50 -10.15 2.96 6.26
N LYS A 51 -10.60 1.89 6.92
CA LYS A 51 -9.88 1.34 8.09
C LYS A 51 -8.54 0.72 7.71
N PRO A 52 -8.44 -0.13 6.67
CA PRO A 52 -7.14 -0.55 6.12
C PRO A 52 -6.26 0.62 5.69
N LEU A 53 -6.79 1.61 4.97
CA LEU A 53 -6.04 2.80 4.52
C LEU A 53 -5.44 3.59 5.68
N ALA A 54 -6.22 3.88 6.71
CA ALA A 54 -5.74 4.60 7.89
C ALA A 54 -4.58 3.86 8.58
N LYS A 55 -4.63 2.52 8.64
CA LYS A 55 -3.51 1.70 9.17
C LYS A 55 -2.27 1.81 8.31
N VAL A 56 -2.42 1.73 6.99
CA VAL A 56 -1.31 1.88 6.04
C VAL A 56 -0.65 3.25 6.20
N CYS A 57 -1.45 4.32 6.19
CA CYS A 57 -0.98 5.69 6.36
C CYS A 57 -0.15 5.83 7.64
N LYS A 58 -0.69 5.38 8.78
CA LYS A 58 0.01 5.44 10.07
C LYS A 58 1.34 4.69 10.05
N ARG A 59 1.37 3.49 9.46
CA ARG A 59 2.58 2.65 9.38
C ARG A 59 3.64 3.24 8.45
N LEU A 60 3.23 3.80 7.31
CA LEU A 60 4.13 4.47 6.36
C LEU A 60 4.76 5.71 7.00
N THR A 61 3.95 6.57 7.63
CA THR A 61 4.43 7.77 8.32
C THR A 61 5.40 7.42 9.44
N ALA A 62 5.02 6.49 10.33
CA ALA A 62 5.89 6.05 11.42
C ALA A 62 7.22 5.51 10.90
N ARG A 63 7.18 4.70 9.85
CA ARG A 63 8.40 4.14 9.24
C ARG A 63 9.27 5.22 8.61
N ALA A 64 8.69 6.16 7.87
CA ALA A 64 9.41 7.29 7.27
C ALA A 64 10.08 8.18 8.33
N SER A 65 9.40 8.45 9.44
CA SER A 65 9.98 9.18 10.58
C SER A 65 11.14 8.43 11.21
N THR A 66 11.01 7.11 11.44
CA THR A 66 12.10 6.31 12.03
C THR A 66 13.32 6.20 11.12
N GLU A 67 13.15 6.11 9.80
CA GLU A 67 14.29 6.06 8.87
C GLU A 67 15.01 7.42 8.78
N ALA A 68 14.29 8.54 8.91
CA ALA A 68 14.92 9.87 8.92
C ALA A 68 15.87 10.08 10.12
N MET A 69 15.66 9.34 11.22
CA MET A 69 16.48 9.43 12.44
C MET A 69 17.68 8.48 12.43
N LYS A 70 17.83 7.61 11.42
CA LYS A 70 18.92 6.63 11.38
C LYS A 70 20.18 7.22 10.73
N PRO A 71 21.37 6.96 11.30
CA PRO A 71 22.65 7.49 10.78
C PRO A 71 23.08 6.88 9.45
N LYS A 72 22.48 5.75 9.03
CA LYS A 72 22.67 5.16 7.69
C LYS A 72 21.32 4.78 7.10
N PRO A 73 21.03 5.13 5.83
CA PRO A 73 19.80 4.74 5.17
C PRO A 73 19.76 3.22 5.01
N SER A 74 18.78 2.58 5.64
CA SER A 74 18.51 1.16 5.43
C SER A 74 17.49 0.98 4.29
N PRO A 75 17.52 -0.13 3.54
CA PRO A 75 16.52 -0.36 2.50
C PRO A 75 15.12 -0.37 3.13
N PHE A 76 14.25 0.52 2.64
CA PHE A 76 12.91 0.70 3.17
C PHE A 76 12.01 -0.40 2.60
N LYS A 77 11.93 -1.52 3.31
CA LYS A 77 11.01 -2.61 2.97
C LYS A 77 9.68 -2.39 3.67
N PHE A 78 8.57 -2.39 2.92
CA PHE A 78 7.23 -2.25 3.47
C PHE A 78 6.35 -3.44 3.09
N ASN A 79 5.74 -4.04 4.11
CA ASN A 79 4.85 -5.19 3.95
C ASN A 79 3.40 -4.73 4.00
N PHE A 80 2.72 -4.78 2.87
CA PHE A 80 1.27 -4.64 2.82
C PHE A 80 0.59 -5.98 3.08
N LYS A 81 -0.47 -5.94 3.88
CA LYS A 81 -1.46 -7.02 3.97
C LYS A 81 -2.38 -7.01 2.75
N TRP A 82 -3.14 -8.09 2.54
CA TRP A 82 -4.01 -8.22 1.38
C TRP A 82 -5.14 -7.17 1.36
N ASP A 83 -5.78 -6.94 2.49
CA ASP A 83 -6.79 -5.89 2.67
C ASP A 83 -6.21 -4.48 2.43
N GLU A 84 -4.97 -4.27 2.85
CA GLU A 84 -4.25 -3.01 2.63
C GLU A 84 -3.92 -2.76 1.15
N LEU A 85 -3.50 -3.78 0.40
CA LEU A 85 -3.22 -3.66 -1.04
C LEU A 85 -4.48 -3.29 -1.82
N LEU A 86 -5.58 -4.02 -1.56
CA LEU A 86 -6.86 -3.77 -2.23
C LEU A 86 -7.38 -2.37 -1.90
N ALA A 87 -7.29 -1.96 -0.63
CA ALA A 87 -7.74 -0.64 -0.21
C ALA A 87 -6.96 0.48 -0.90
N VAL A 88 -5.64 0.33 -1.06
CA VAL A 88 -4.82 1.31 -1.80
C VAL A 88 -5.19 1.31 -3.29
N GLN A 89 -5.36 0.15 -3.92
CA GLN A 89 -5.74 0.07 -5.34
C GLN A 89 -7.12 0.66 -5.62
N LEU A 90 -8.07 0.46 -4.70
CA LEU A 90 -9.44 0.95 -4.84
C LEU A 90 -9.50 2.47 -4.69
N CYS A 91 -8.80 3.02 -3.71
CA CYS A 91 -9.01 4.41 -3.29
C CYS A 91 -7.99 5.41 -3.85
N ILE A 92 -6.79 4.96 -4.23
CA ILE A 92 -5.71 5.84 -4.66
C ILE A 92 -5.45 5.63 -6.15
N SER A 93 -5.78 6.65 -6.95
CA SER A 93 -5.59 6.61 -8.41
C SER A 93 -4.10 6.61 -8.79
N ILE A 94 -3.72 5.70 -9.68
CA ILE A 94 -2.37 5.66 -10.28
C ILE A 94 -2.13 6.79 -11.29
N ASN A 95 -3.20 7.36 -11.85
CA ASN A 95 -3.11 8.45 -12.81
C ASN A 95 -2.91 9.77 -12.07
N THR A 96 -1.69 9.96 -11.57
CA THR A 96 -1.24 11.15 -10.82
C THR A 96 -0.08 11.82 -11.54
N CYS A 97 0.00 13.15 -11.45
CA CYS A 97 1.15 13.91 -11.95
C CYS A 97 2.40 13.74 -11.07
N ASN A 98 2.27 13.14 -9.88
CA ASN A 98 3.37 12.89 -8.97
C ASN A 98 4.10 11.59 -9.36
N GLN A 99 5.26 11.71 -10.01
CA GLN A 99 6.06 10.57 -10.48
C GLN A 99 6.47 9.61 -9.34
N VAL A 100 6.79 10.14 -8.15
CA VAL A 100 7.19 9.31 -7.00
C VAL A 100 6.01 8.47 -6.50
N LEU A 101 4.82 9.08 -6.44
CA LEU A 101 3.59 8.37 -6.10
C LEU A 101 3.21 7.33 -7.16
N GLN A 102 3.37 7.67 -8.44
CA GLN A 102 3.10 6.75 -9.55
C GLN A 102 3.98 5.49 -9.48
N VAL A 103 5.27 5.63 -9.15
CA VAL A 103 6.20 4.50 -9.00
C VAL A 103 5.76 3.54 -7.89
N ILE A 104 5.43 4.06 -6.70
CA ILE A 104 5.01 3.20 -5.58
C ILE A 104 3.63 2.57 -5.83
N LEU A 105 2.71 3.28 -6.48
CA LEU A 105 1.42 2.72 -6.88
C LEU A 105 1.59 1.61 -7.93
N GLY A 106 2.51 1.77 -8.88
CA GLY A 106 2.86 0.70 -9.83
C GLY A 106 3.37 -0.56 -9.14
N LYS A 107 4.25 -0.41 -8.13
CA LYS A 107 4.74 -1.55 -7.31
C LYS A 107 3.61 -2.22 -6.52
N VAL A 108 2.70 -1.44 -5.94
CA VAL A 108 1.51 -1.93 -5.23
C VAL A 108 0.60 -2.71 -6.17
N GLN A 109 0.33 -2.18 -7.36
CA GLN A 109 -0.50 -2.85 -8.37
C GLN A 109 0.14 -4.15 -8.87
N GLN A 110 1.44 -4.14 -9.18
CA GLN A 110 2.15 -5.35 -9.60
C GLN A 110 2.07 -6.44 -8.52
N LYS A 111 2.22 -6.07 -7.24
CA LYS A 111 2.09 -7.01 -6.13
C LYS A 111 0.68 -7.59 -6.03
N ALA A 112 -0.35 -6.76 -6.16
CA ALA A 112 -1.74 -7.22 -6.12
C ALA A 112 -2.09 -8.16 -7.29
N ILE A 113 -1.60 -7.88 -8.50
CA ILE A 113 -1.78 -8.77 -9.67
C ILE A 113 -1.13 -10.13 -9.42
N ASN A 114 0.10 -10.15 -8.91
CA ASN A 114 0.81 -11.39 -8.61
C ASN A 114 0.07 -12.26 -7.58
N LEU A 115 -0.63 -11.64 -6.63
CA LEU A 115 -1.47 -12.35 -5.66
C LEU A 115 -2.70 -12.97 -6.31
N ASN A 116 -3.37 -12.22 -7.19
CA ASN A 116 -4.54 -12.73 -7.92
C ASN A 116 -4.16 -13.93 -8.81
N VAL A 117 -3.05 -13.84 -9.55
CA VAL A 117 -2.58 -14.94 -10.42
C VAL A 117 -2.20 -16.19 -9.61
N ALA A 118 -1.63 -16.04 -8.41
CA ALA A 118 -1.32 -17.16 -7.54
C ALA A 118 -2.59 -17.87 -7.02
N SER A 119 -3.68 -17.14 -6.77
CA SER A 119 -4.95 -17.73 -6.33
C SER A 119 -5.72 -18.48 -7.42
N PHE A 120 -5.44 -18.24 -8.72
CA PHE A 120 -6.10 -18.94 -9.82
C PHE A 120 -5.40 -20.24 -10.26
N LYS A 121 -4.20 -20.53 -9.74
CA LYS A 121 -3.43 -21.75 -10.07
C LYS A 121 -3.62 -22.89 -9.06
N THR A 122 -4.54 -22.74 -8.12
CA THR A 122 -4.99 -23.77 -7.15
C THR A 122 -6.39 -24.23 -7.49
#